data_AF-A0A1D8AWM6-F1
#
_entry.id   AF-A0A1D8AWM6-F1
#
_cell.length_a   1.000
_cell.length_b   1.000
_cell.length_c   1.000
_cell.angle_alpha   90.00
_cell.angle_beta   90.00
_cell.angle_gamma   90.00
#
_symmetry.space_group_name_H-M   'P 1'
#
loop_
_entity.id
_entity.type
_entity.pdbx_description
1 polymer ?
#
loop_
_entity_poly.entity_id
_entity_poly.type
_entity_poly.pdbx_seq_one_letter_code
_entity_poly.pdbx_strand_id
1 'polypeptide(L)'
;MNEFDQQWHKLTALARQAPGDPGAGLPPGFATRVAARAAGSPVAGPWFALERFALRGFIAAAVCGVAAAAYGLPSLSTEPIDLYATGTADTVADLLDLS
;
A
#
# COMPACT_ATOMS: atom_id res chain seq x y z
N MET A 1 12.43 5.81 -9.99
CA MET A 1 13.06 4.62 -10.61
C MET A 1 14.16 4.17 -9.66
N ASN A 2 14.22 2.89 -9.28
CA ASN A 2 15.17 2.44 -8.25
C ASN A 2 16.61 2.54 -8.79
N GLU A 3 17.58 2.90 -7.95
CA GLU A 3 19.00 2.99 -8.35
C GLU A 3 19.52 1.63 -8.84
N PHE A 4 19.04 0.56 -8.21
CA PHE A 4 19.25 -0.81 -8.63
C PHE A 4 18.82 -1.06 -10.08
N ASP A 5 17.64 -0.55 -10.48
CA ASP A 5 17.12 -0.76 -11.83
C ASP A 5 18.01 -0.05 -12.86
N GLN A 6 18.47 1.16 -12.55
CA GLN A 6 19.37 1.92 -13.44
C GLN A 6 20.72 1.23 -13.60
N GLN A 7 21.30 0.76 -12.49
CA GLN A 7 22.56 0.01 -12.51
C GLN A 7 22.40 -1.31 -13.27
N TRP A 8 21.30 -2.02 -13.07
CA TRP A 8 20.98 -3.24 -13.80
C TRP A 8 20.84 -3.01 -15.31
N HIS A 9 20.13 -1.96 -15.71
CA HIS A 9 20.00 -1.60 -17.13
C HIS A 9 21.34 -1.22 -17.76
N LYS A 10 22.19 -0.50 -17.04
CA LYS A 10 23.54 -0.16 -17.50
C LYS A 10 24.41 -1.40 -17.68
N LEU A 11 24.41 -2.31 -16.70
CA LEU A 11 25.18 -3.55 -16.75
C LEU A 11 24.70 -4.49 -17.87
N THR A 12 23.39 -4.62 -18.05
CA THR A 12 22.82 -5.44 -19.13
C THR A 12 23.10 -4.85 -20.51
N ALA A 13 23.10 -3.53 -20.66
CA ALA A 13 23.51 -2.89 -21.91
C ALA A 13 24.99 -3.16 -22.23
N LEU A 14 25.87 -3.04 -21.24
CA LEU A 14 27.30 -3.32 -21.40
C LEU A 14 27.57 -4.79 -21.72
N ALA A 15 26.88 -5.73 -21.06
CA ALA A 15 27.02 -7.16 -21.32
C ALA A 15 26.62 -7.53 -22.76
N ARG A 16 25.65 -6.83 -23.35
CA ARG A 16 25.23 -7.04 -24.76
C ARG A 16 26.19 -6.44 -25.77
N GLN A 17 26.99 -5.45 -25.36
CA GLN A 17 28.00 -4.81 -26.21
C GLN A 17 29.35 -5.53 -26.17
N ALA A 18 29.53 -6.52 -25.30
CA ALA A 18 30.74 -7.32 -25.26
C ALA A 18 30.90 -8.08 -26.61
N PRO A 19 32.06 -7.97 -27.28
CA PRO A 19 32.35 -8.77 -28.46
C PRO A 19 32.20 -10.24 -28.10
N GLY A 20 31.36 -10.98 -28.83
CA GLY A 20 31.25 -12.42 -28.64
C GLY A 20 32.59 -13.06 -28.96
N ASP A 21 33.23 -13.67 -27.97
CA ASP A 21 34.46 -14.44 -28.17
C ASP A 21 34.08 -15.76 -28.87
N PRO A 22 34.42 -15.94 -30.17
CA PRO A 22 34.08 -17.15 -30.90
C PRO A 22 34.87 -18.37 -30.41
N GLY A 23 35.92 -18.18 -29.59
CA GLY A 23 36.69 -19.24 -28.94
C GLY A 23 36.14 -19.67 -27.58
N ALA A 24 35.27 -18.86 -26.96
CA ALA A 24 34.59 -19.19 -25.70
C ALA A 24 33.36 -20.07 -25.98
N GLY A 25 33.60 -21.27 -26.53
CA GLY A 25 32.55 -22.27 -26.69
C GLY A 25 31.88 -22.53 -25.34
N LEU A 26 30.56 -22.34 -25.25
CA LEU A 26 29.84 -22.64 -24.02
C LEU A 26 30.03 -24.11 -23.66
N PRO A 27 30.22 -24.45 -22.37
CA PRO A 27 30.36 -25.84 -21.95
C PRO A 27 29.17 -26.68 -22.46
N PRO A 28 29.41 -27.93 -22.89
CA PRO A 28 28.35 -28.79 -23.37
C PRO A 28 27.25 -28.94 -22.29
N GLY A 29 26.00 -28.71 -22.71
CA GLY A 29 24.85 -28.75 -21.82
C GLY A 29 24.63 -27.49 -20.96
N PHE A 30 25.33 -26.38 -21.23
CA PHE A 30 25.07 -25.10 -20.55
C PHE A 30 23.59 -24.67 -20.68
N ALA A 31 23.05 -24.69 -21.92
CA ALA A 31 21.66 -24.34 -22.16
C ALA A 31 20.70 -25.23 -21.36
N THR A 32 20.99 -26.53 -21.27
CA THR A 32 20.19 -27.51 -20.52
C THR A 32 20.26 -27.26 -19.01
N ARG A 33 21.44 -26.91 -18.46
CA ARG A 33 21.59 -26.55 -17.04
C ARG A 33 20.91 -25.22 -16.70
N VAL A 34 20.96 -24.24 -17.59
CA VAL A 34 20.26 -22.97 -17.43
C VAL A 34 18.75 -23.19 -17.47
N ALA A 35 18.26 -23.97 -18.43
CA ALA A 35 16.84 -24.34 -18.53
C ALA A 35 16.36 -25.11 -17.29
N ALA A 36 17.14 -26.08 -16.82
CA ALA A 36 16.82 -26.83 -15.60
C ALA A 36 16.78 -25.93 -14.36
N ARG A 37 17.71 -24.96 -14.25
CA ARG A 37 17.72 -23.99 -13.14
C ARG A 37 16.57 -23.00 -13.21
N ALA A 38 16.19 -22.55 -14.41
CA ALA A 38 15.03 -21.70 -14.61
C ALA A 38 13.73 -22.42 -14.27
N ALA A 39 13.61 -23.69 -14.67
CA ALA A 39 12.46 -24.54 -14.35
C ALA A 39 12.36 -24.91 -12.86
N GLY A 40 13.51 -25.03 -12.18
CA GLY A 40 13.58 -25.31 -10.74
C GLY A 40 13.45 -24.08 -9.83
N SER A 41 13.49 -22.86 -10.39
CA SER A 41 13.20 -21.66 -9.62
C SER A 41 11.71 -21.66 -9.28
N PRO A 42 11.31 -21.52 -7.99
CA PRO A 42 9.90 -21.38 -7.66
C PRO A 42 9.41 -20.12 -8.35
N VAL A 43 8.62 -20.30 -9.41
CA VAL A 43 7.83 -19.22 -9.99
C VAL A 43 7.01 -18.70 -8.81
N ALA A 44 7.30 -17.47 -8.36
CA ALA A 44 6.50 -16.82 -7.34
C ALA A 44 5.06 -16.87 -7.86
N GLY A 45 4.24 -17.72 -7.25
CA GLY A 45 2.93 -18.04 -7.77
C GLY A 45 2.09 -16.76 -7.91
N PRO A 46 1.02 -16.78 -8.71
CA PRO A 46 0.10 -15.64 -8.88
C PRO A 46 -0.41 -15.08 -7.53
N TRP A 47 -0.36 -15.89 -6.48
CA TRP A 47 -0.63 -15.51 -5.08
C TRP A 47 0.27 -14.40 -4.53
N PHE A 48 1.57 -14.38 -4.85
CA PHE A 48 2.50 -13.33 -4.37
C PHE A 48 2.19 -11.96 -4.94
N ALA A 49 1.64 -11.89 -6.16
CA ALA A 49 1.17 -10.65 -6.75
C ALA A 49 -0.12 -10.17 -6.07
N LEU A 50 -1.02 -11.11 -5.74
CA LEU A 50 -2.27 -10.83 -5.03
C LEU A 50 -2.02 -10.26 -3.63
N GLU A 51 -1.05 -10.82 -2.90
CA GLU A 51 -0.65 -10.38 -1.57
C GLU A 51 -0.12 -8.94 -1.58
N ARG A 52 0.73 -8.60 -2.55
CA ARG A 52 1.23 -7.23 -2.73
C ARG A 52 0.13 -6.24 -3.09
N PHE A 53 -0.85 -6.66 -3.87
CA PHE A 53 -2.02 -5.84 -4.21
C PHE A 53 -2.92 -5.62 -2.99
N ALA A 54 -3.20 -6.67 -2.23
CA ALA A 54 -3.98 -6.61 -1.00
C ALA A 54 -3.32 -5.70 0.05
N LEU A 55 -2.00 -5.79 0.22
CA LEU A 55 -1.27 -4.94 1.16
C LEU A 55 -1.35 -3.46 0.77
N ARG A 56 -1.19 -3.15 -0.52
CA ARG A 56 -1.31 -1.77 -1.04
C ARG A 56 -2.73 -1.22 -0.88
N GLY A 57 -3.75 -2.03 -1.18
CA GLY A 57 -5.15 -1.67 -0.98
C GLY A 57 -5.48 -1.43 0.49
N PHE A 58 -4.98 -2.28 1.39
CA PHE A 58 -5.16 -2.13 2.84
C PHE A 58 -4.52 -0.85 3.36
N ILE A 59 -3.30 -0.52 2.93
CA ILE A 59 -2.64 0.75 3.31
C ILE A 59 -3.46 1.94 2.84
N ALA A 60 -3.94 1.93 1.59
CA ALA A 60 -4.78 3.01 1.06
C ALA A 60 -6.09 3.18 1.85
N ALA A 61 -6.75 2.07 2.18
CA ALA A 61 -7.97 2.08 3.01
C ALA A 61 -7.70 2.60 4.42
N ALA A 62 -6.58 2.20 5.05
CA ALA A 62 -6.20 2.68 6.37
C ALA A 62 -5.94 4.19 6.39
N VAL A 63 -5.22 4.72 5.39
CA VAL A 63 -4.99 6.17 5.27
C VAL A 63 -6.31 6.91 5.06
N CYS A 64 -7.20 6.39 4.21
CA CYS A 64 -8.52 6.99 3.99
C CYS A 64 -9.39 6.95 5.25
N GLY A 65 -9.34 5.87 6.02
CA GLY A 65 -10.03 5.74 7.31
C GLY A 65 -9.50 6.71 8.37
N VAL A 66 -8.18 6.87 8.47
CA VAL A 66 -7.58 7.88 9.38
C VAL A 66 -7.95 9.29 8.96
N ALA A 67 -7.94 9.59 7.66
CA ALA A 67 -8.38 10.88 7.14
C ALA A 67 -9.87 11.13 7.48
N ALA A 68 -10.74 10.16 7.21
CA ALA A 68 -12.17 10.26 7.53
C ALA A 68 -12.40 10.46 9.03
N ALA A 69 -11.67 9.76 9.90
CA ALA A 69 -11.73 9.96 11.34
C ALA A 69 -11.26 11.36 11.74
N ALA A 70 -10.15 11.85 11.18
CA ALA A 70 -9.62 13.18 11.47
C ALA A 70 -10.57 14.31 11.05
N TYR A 71 -11.25 14.17 9.90
CA TYR A 71 -12.23 15.15 9.42
C TYR A 71 -13.63 14.96 10.03
N GLY A 72 -13.95 13.77 10.55
CA GLY A 72 -15.21 13.48 11.26
C GLY A 72 -15.16 13.75 12.78
N LEU A 73 -13.97 13.79 13.38
CA LEU A 73 -13.77 14.13 14.79
C LEU A 73 -14.27 15.52 15.18
N PRO A 74 -14.02 16.61 14.41
CA PRO A 74 -14.55 17.92 14.78
C PRO A 74 -16.09 17.96 14.69
N SER A 75 -16.73 17.15 13.85
CA SER A 75 -18.19 17.06 13.74
C SER A 75 -18.85 16.34 14.92
N LEU A 76 -18.15 15.37 15.54
CA LEU A 76 -18.60 14.69 16.77
C LEU A 76 -18.22 15.46 18.04
N SER A 77 -17.14 16.25 18.01
CA SER A 77 -16.73 17.10 19.14
C SER A 77 -17.55 18.41 19.21
N THR A 78 -18.32 18.70 18.17
CA THR A 78 -19.27 19.82 18.08
C THR A 78 -20.70 19.32 18.24
N GLU A 79 -20.94 18.36 19.14
CA GLU A 79 -22.28 18.25 19.73
C GLU A 79 -22.40 19.20 20.93
N PRO A 80 -23.51 19.94 21.03
CA PRO A 80 -23.59 21.17 21.79
C PRO A 80 -23.86 20.88 23.27
N ILE A 81 -22.86 21.05 24.11
CA ILE A 81 -23.08 21.14 25.57
C ILE A 81 -24.05 22.31 25.90
N ASP A 82 -24.21 23.28 24.99
CA ASP A 82 -25.10 24.43 25.16
C ASP A 82 -26.59 24.18 24.86
N LEU A 83 -26.96 23.07 24.18
CA LEU A 83 -28.36 22.82 23.83
C LEU A 83 -29.17 22.16 24.96
N TYR A 84 -28.50 21.52 25.93
CA TYR A 84 -29.14 21.01 27.15
C TYR A 84 -29.01 21.95 28.36
N ALA A 85 -28.06 22.90 28.34
CA ALA A 85 -27.84 23.83 29.45
C ALA A 85 -28.76 25.06 29.47
N THR A 86 -29.43 25.39 28.36
CA THR A 86 -30.22 26.64 28.23
C THR A 86 -31.73 26.43 28.13
N GLY A 87 -32.23 25.18 28.13
CA GLY A 87 -33.63 24.89 27.75
C GLY A 87 -34.53 24.19 28.76
N THR A 88 -34.03 23.74 29.92
CA THR A 88 -34.81 22.88 30.83
C THR A 88 -34.92 23.38 32.27
N ALA A 89 -34.18 24.41 32.68
CA ALA A 89 -34.25 24.93 34.04
C ALA A 89 -35.42 25.92 34.25
N ASP A 90 -35.79 26.70 33.23
CA ASP A 90 -36.77 27.79 33.40
C ASP A 90 -38.23 27.39 33.10
N THR A 91 -38.47 26.31 32.35
CA THR A 91 -39.86 25.95 31.97
C THR A 91 -40.63 25.22 33.07
N VAL A 92 -39.93 24.53 33.99
CA VAL A 92 -40.57 23.85 35.12
C VAL A 92 -40.92 24.83 36.24
N ALA A 93 -40.11 25.88 36.43
CA ALA A 93 -40.41 26.93 37.40
C ALA A 93 -41.62 27.78 36.98
N ASP A 94 -41.76 28.10 35.69
CA ASP A 94 -42.87 28.91 35.15
C ASP A 94 -44.23 28.17 35.18
N LEU A 95 -44.21 26.83 35.12
CA LEU A 95 -45.41 25.98 35.20
C LEU A 95 -45.94 25.80 36.63
N LEU A 96 -45.08 26.00 37.65
CA LEU A 96 -45.45 25.93 39.07
C LEU A 96 -45.96 27.26 39.62
N ASP A 97 -45.65 28.39 38.97
CA ASP A 97 -46.09 29.73 39.37
C ASP A 97 -47.46 30.12 38.73
N LEU A 98 -47.98 29.29 37.83
CA LEU A 98 -49.28 29.44 37.17
C LEU A 98 -50.41 28.57 37.77
N SER A 99 -50.16 27.83 38.85
CA SER A 99 -51.17 27.02 39.58
C SER A 99 -51.47 27.56 40.97
#